data_AF-A0AAV5IWV4-F1
#
_entry.id   AF-A0AAV5IWV4-F1
#
_cell.length_a   1.000
_cell.length_b   1.000
_cell.length_c   1.000
_cell.angle_alpha   90.00
_cell.angle_beta   90.00
_cell.angle_gamma   90.00
#
_symmetry.space_group_name_H-M   'P 1'
#
loop_
_entity.id
_entity.type
_entity.pdbx_description
1 polymer ?
#
loop_
_entity_poly.entity_id
_entity_poly.type
_entity_poly.pdbx_seq_one_letter_code
_entity_poly.pdbx_strand_id
1 'polypeptide(L)'
;MRVFNEDELREVCSAFYFPNKIQVTALIYFKRFYLQWSVMEHHPKNIMLTCVYAACKIEENHVSAEELGKGIPQDHQIILNYEMTVYQSLEFDLIVYAPYHSIEGFVNDIEEFCGTNDEQTQMLKVTYAIIL
;
A
#
# COMPACT_ATOMS: atom_id res chain seq x y z
N MET A 1 16.31 4.84 7.13
CA MET A 1 16.16 4.36 5.74
C MET A 1 14.82 3.67 5.52
N ARG A 2 14.40 2.68 6.34
CA ARG A 2 13.08 2.02 6.18
C ARG A 2 11.87 2.96 6.30
N VAL A 3 11.84 3.83 7.32
CA VAL A 3 10.75 4.80 7.54
C VAL A 3 10.66 5.82 6.39
N PHE A 4 11.81 6.34 5.96
CA PHE A 4 11.89 7.31 4.86
C PHE A 4 11.28 6.78 3.54
N ASN A 5 11.52 5.51 3.20
CA ASN A 5 10.95 4.91 1.99
C ASN A 5 9.44 4.63 2.12
N GLU A 6 8.94 4.43 3.35
CA GLU A 6 7.51 4.25 3.62
C GLU A 6 6.74 5.57 3.46
N ASP A 7 7.32 6.68 3.91
CA ASP A 7 6.76 8.01 3.70
C ASP A 7 6.74 8.37 2.20
N GLU A 8 7.83 8.12 1.46
CA GLU A 8 7.91 8.35 0.01
C GLU A 8 6.87 7.48 -0.75
N LEU A 9 6.65 6.23 -0.33
CA LEU A 9 5.61 5.35 -0.91
C LEU A 9 4.20 5.92 -0.67
N ARG A 10 3.91 6.39 0.55
CA ARG A 10 2.62 7.00 0.88
C ARG A 10 2.38 8.29 0.10
N GLU A 11 3.39 9.14 -0.03
CA GLU A 11 3.30 10.37 -0.83
C GLU A 11 2.95 10.06 -2.29
N VAL A 12 3.63 9.09 -2.90
CA VAL A 12 3.37 8.65 -4.27
C VAL A 12 1.95 8.11 -4.39
N CYS A 13 1.55 7.21 -3.50
CA CYS A 13 0.19 6.68 -3.52
C CYS A 13 -0.88 7.77 -3.34
N SER A 14 -0.63 8.79 -2.50
CA SER A 14 -1.53 9.92 -2.31
C SER A 14 -1.62 10.80 -3.56
N ALA A 15 -0.51 11.00 -4.28
CA ALA A 15 -0.45 11.79 -5.50
C ALA A 15 -1.28 11.16 -6.63
N PHE A 16 -1.38 9.83 -6.65
CA PHE A 16 -2.22 9.08 -7.59
C PHE A 16 -3.64 8.83 -7.07
N TYR A 17 -4.00 9.35 -5.88
CA TYR A 17 -5.30 9.15 -5.24
C TYR A 17 -5.67 7.66 -5.06
N PHE A 18 -4.67 6.80 -4.79
CA PHE A 18 -4.93 5.38 -4.60
C PHE A 18 -5.65 5.10 -3.28
N PRO A 19 -6.64 4.19 -3.27
CA PRO A 19 -7.30 3.75 -2.05
C PRO A 19 -6.30 3.13 -1.07
N ASN A 20 -6.56 3.30 0.24
CA ASN A 20 -5.69 2.83 1.33
C ASN A 20 -5.36 1.34 1.25
N LYS A 21 -6.27 0.53 0.70
CA LYS A 21 -6.05 -0.89 0.43
C LYS A 21 -4.82 -1.13 -0.44
N ILE A 22 -4.68 -0.41 -1.56
CA ILE A 22 -3.52 -0.52 -2.46
C ILE A 22 -2.24 -0.06 -1.78
N GLN A 23 -2.31 1.03 -1.00
CA GLN A 23 -1.15 1.57 -0.30
C GLN A 23 -0.56 0.55 0.67
N VAL A 24 -1.42 -0.11 1.46
CA VAL A 24 -1.00 -1.15 2.40
C VAL A 24 -0.46 -2.37 1.69
N THR A 25 -1.12 -2.83 0.62
CA THR A 25 -0.65 -3.97 -0.17
C THR A 25 0.74 -3.70 -0.75
N ALA A 26 0.94 -2.52 -1.36
CA ALA A 26 2.24 -2.11 -1.90
C ALA A 26 3.33 -2.02 -0.81
N LEU A 27 2.99 -1.46 0.35
CA LEU A 27 3.90 -1.35 1.48
C LEU A 27 4.30 -2.72 2.03
N ILE A 28 3.36 -3.67 2.11
CA ILE A 28 3.62 -5.04 2.54
C ILE A 28 4.53 -5.74 1.53
N TYR A 29 4.29 -5.59 0.23
CA TYR A 29 5.18 -6.12 -0.80
C TYR A 29 6.60 -5.56 -0.68
N PHE A 30 6.74 -4.25 -0.49
CA PHE A 30 8.03 -3.61 -0.33
C PHE A 30 8.78 -4.13 0.91
N LYS A 31 8.07 -4.28 2.04
CA LYS A 31 8.64 -4.84 3.27
C LYS A 31 9.05 -6.30 3.08
N ARG A 32 8.20 -7.14 2.49
CA ARG A 32 8.49 -8.57 2.21
C ARG A 32 9.69 -8.73 1.28
N PHE A 33 9.78 -7.93 0.22
CA PHE A 33 10.89 -7.95 -0.72
C PHE A 33 12.24 -7.73 -0.03
N TYR A 34 12.35 -6.67 0.78
CA TYR A 34 13.60 -6.33 1.48
C TYR A 34 13.89 -7.18 2.74
N LEU A 35 13.06 -8.16 3.05
CA LEU A 35 13.43 -9.22 3.99
C LEU A 35 14.31 -10.28 3.32
N GLN A 36 14.17 -10.47 2.00
CA GLN A 36 14.95 -11.44 1.23
C GLN A 36 16.12 -10.79 0.47
N TRP A 37 15.94 -9.55 0.01
CA TRP A 37 16.92 -8.84 -0.82
C TRP A 37 17.57 -7.65 -0.12
N SER A 38 18.79 -7.30 -0.56
CA SER A 38 19.51 -6.13 -0.06
C SER A 38 19.18 -4.86 -0.84
N VAL A 39 19.11 -3.74 -0.12
CA VAL A 39 19.00 -2.38 -0.70
C VAL A 39 20.21 -2.04 -1.59
N MET A 40 21.36 -2.68 -1.36
CA MET A 40 22.55 -2.50 -2.18
C MET A 40 22.44 -3.16 -3.56
N GLU A 41 21.61 -4.19 -3.68
CA GLU A 41 21.42 -4.95 -4.92
C GLU A 41 20.26 -4.39 -5.74
N HIS A 42 19.15 -4.06 -5.06
CA HIS A 42 17.98 -3.49 -5.69
C HIS A 42 17.65 -2.12 -5.09
N HIS A 43 17.65 -1.11 -5.95
CA HIS A 43 17.41 0.27 -5.55
C HIS A 43 15.95 0.46 -5.07
N PRO A 44 15.72 1.07 -3.89
CA PRO A 44 14.40 1.15 -3.25
C PRO A 44 13.38 1.90 -4.08
N LYS A 45 13.77 2.95 -4.83
CA LYS A 45 12.83 3.67 -5.70
C LYS A 45 12.24 2.78 -6.80
N ASN A 46 13.07 1.90 -7.37
CA ASN A 46 12.65 1.05 -8.47
C ASN A 46 11.70 -0.04 -7.98
N ILE A 47 12.04 -0.66 -6.84
CA ILE A 47 11.22 -1.69 -6.22
C ILE A 47 9.91 -1.10 -5.70
N MET A 48 9.94 0.07 -5.09
CA MET A 48 8.75 0.77 -4.59
C MET A 48 7.70 0.97 -5.69
N LEU A 49 8.08 1.56 -6.84
CA LEU A 49 7.16 1.74 -7.97
C LEU A 49 6.63 0.41 -8.51
N THR A 50 7.48 -0.61 -8.56
CA THR A 50 7.09 -1.95 -9.01
C THR A 50 6.10 -2.61 -8.05
N CYS A 51 6.28 -2.45 -6.73
CA CYS A 51 5.35 -2.92 -5.72
C CYS A 51 3.99 -2.20 -5.81
N VAL A 52 3.99 -0.88 -6.06
CA VAL A 52 2.74 -0.13 -6.30
C VAL A 52 2.05 -0.62 -7.56
N TYR A 53 2.79 -0.80 -8.66
CA TYR A 53 2.25 -1.33 -9.90
C TYR A 53 1.64 -2.73 -9.74
N ALA A 54 2.35 -3.64 -9.06
CA ALA A 54 1.86 -4.97 -8.73
C ALA A 54 0.60 -4.93 -7.86
N ALA A 55 0.59 -4.10 -6.81
CA ALA A 55 -0.57 -3.95 -5.93
C ALA A 55 -1.80 -3.42 -6.69
N CYS A 56 -1.62 -2.43 -7.57
CA CYS A 56 -2.69 -1.93 -8.44
C CYS A 56 -3.30 -3.05 -9.31
N LYS A 57 -2.47 -3.90 -9.92
CA LYS A 57 -2.95 -5.05 -10.70
C LYS A 57 -3.77 -6.04 -9.86
N ILE A 58 -3.29 -6.37 -8.67
CA ILE A 58 -3.93 -7.37 -7.79
C ILE A 58 -5.24 -6.86 -7.18
N GLU A 59 -5.31 -5.56 -6.88
CA GLU A 59 -6.51 -4.91 -6.36
C GLU A 59 -7.47 -4.43 -7.47
N GLU A 60 -7.29 -4.93 -8.70
CA GLU A 60 -8.12 -4.63 -9.88
C GLU A 60 -8.23 -3.13 -10.22
N ASN A 61 -7.22 -2.34 -9.84
CA ASN A 61 -7.09 -0.93 -10.20
C ASN A 61 -6.09 -0.79 -11.36
N HIS A 62 -6.59 -0.68 -12.58
CA HIS A 62 -5.75 -0.66 -13.77
C HIS A 62 -5.09 0.71 -13.97
N VAL A 63 -3.80 0.79 -13.67
CA VAL A 63 -2.93 1.93 -14.01
C VAL A 63 -1.79 1.45 -14.91
N SER A 64 -1.49 2.23 -15.95
CA SER A 64 -0.40 1.89 -16.85
C SER A 64 0.97 2.15 -16.21
N ALA A 65 1.99 1.35 -16.56
CA ALA A 65 3.35 1.58 -16.08
C ALA A 65 3.91 2.95 -16.51
N GLU A 66 3.46 3.46 -17.66
CA GLU A 66 3.81 4.80 -18.16
C GLU A 66 3.25 5.92 -17.28
N GLU A 67 2.01 5.79 -16.78
CA GLU A 67 1.42 6.77 -15.87
C GLU A 67 2.12 6.79 -14.51
N LEU A 68 2.45 5.61 -13.98
CA LEU A 68 3.24 5.49 -12.75
C LEU A 68 4.65 6.06 -12.91
N GLY A 69 5.31 5.82 -14.04
CA GLY A 69 6.61 6.37 -14.39
C GLY A 69 6.63 7.88 -14.66
N LYS A 70 5.46 8.53 -14.80
CA LYS A 70 5.36 10.00 -14.87
C LYS A 70 5.32 10.66 -13.50
N GLY A 71 4.76 9.98 -12.49
CA GLY A 71 4.66 10.52 -11.12
C GLY A 71 5.99 10.53 -10.36
N ILE A 72 6.90 9.61 -10.70
CA ILE A 72 8.28 9.62 -10.23
C ILE A 72 9.17 9.52 -11.48
N PRO A 73 10.18 10.39 -11.67
CA PRO A 73 11.00 10.42 -12.88
C PRO A 73 11.84 9.14 -13.02
N GLN A 74 11.22 8.08 -13.50
CA GLN A 74 11.81 6.77 -13.67
C GLN A 74 11.25 6.11 -14.93
N ASP A 75 12.11 5.42 -15.66
CA ASP A 75 11.72 4.73 -16.89
C ASP A 75 10.74 3.58 -16.58
N HIS A 76 9.60 3.59 -17.27
CA HIS A 76 8.55 2.56 -17.16
C HIS A 76 9.07 1.16 -17.50
N GLN A 77 10.12 1.05 -18.34
CA GLN A 77 10.77 -0.24 -18.64
C GLN A 77 11.36 -0.89 -17.38
N ILE A 78 11.84 -0.09 -16.42
CA ILE A 78 12.42 -0.60 -15.19
C ILE A 78 11.34 -1.28 -14.33
N ILE A 79 10.14 -0.69 -14.28
CA ILE A 79 8.99 -1.25 -13.56
C ILE A 79 8.64 -2.63 -14.12
N LEU A 80 8.57 -2.75 -15.45
CA LEU A 80 8.25 -4.01 -16.12
C LEU A 80 9.35 -5.06 -15.95
N ASN A 81 10.63 -4.65 -15.95
CA ASN A 81 11.75 -5.58 -15.76
C ASN A 81 11.78 -6.19 -14.35
N TYR A 82 11.42 -5.42 -13.33
CA TYR A 82 11.40 -5.90 -11.94
C TYR A 82 10.10 -6.62 -11.56
N GLU A 83 9.04 -6.55 -12.38
CA GLU A 83 7.73 -7.12 -12.06
C GLU A 83 7.83 -8.61 -11.70
N MET A 84 8.48 -9.41 -12.55
CA MET A 84 8.63 -10.84 -12.30
C MET A 84 9.48 -11.13 -11.06
N THR A 85 10.55 -10.35 -10.85
CA THR A 85 11.43 -10.48 -9.69
C THR A 85 10.65 -10.22 -8.39
N VAL A 86 9.78 -9.22 -8.37
CA VAL A 86 8.94 -8.91 -7.20
C VAL A 86 7.99 -10.08 -6.92
N TYR A 87 7.28 -10.61 -7.93
CA TYR A 87 6.38 -11.75 -7.70
C TYR A 87 7.10 -13.01 -7.18
N GLN A 88 8.28 -13.30 -7.72
CA GLN A 88 9.10 -14.42 -7.25
C GLN A 88 9.57 -14.23 -5.80
N SER A 89 9.97 -13.01 -5.43
CA SER A 89 10.40 -12.67 -4.06
C SER A 89 9.27 -12.70 -3.05
N LEU A 90 8.03 -12.51 -3.51
CA LEU A 90 6.82 -12.67 -2.70
C LEU A 90 6.34 -14.12 -2.65
N GLU A 91 7.04 -15.05 -3.29
CA GLU A 91 6.64 -16.46 -3.42
C GLU A 91 5.23 -16.61 -4.03
N PHE A 92 4.83 -15.64 -4.87
CA PHE A 92 3.48 -15.54 -5.45
C PHE A 92 2.34 -15.43 -4.42
N ASP A 93 2.65 -15.10 -3.16
CA ASP A 93 1.65 -14.80 -2.13
C ASP A 93 1.26 -13.32 -2.20
N LEU A 94 0.36 -13.03 -3.15
CA LEU A 94 -0.03 -11.66 -3.53
C LEU A 94 -1.26 -11.15 -2.77
N ILE A 95 -2.05 -12.02 -2.16
CA ILE A 95 -3.28 -11.59 -1.48
C ILE A 95 -2.94 -11.06 -0.09
N VAL A 96 -3.22 -9.77 0.14
CA VAL A 96 -2.96 -9.11 1.41
C VAL A 96 -4.28 -8.72 2.07
N TYR A 97 -4.52 -9.25 3.26
CA TYR A 97 -5.69 -8.90 4.07
C TYR A 97 -5.37 -7.70 4.96
N ALA A 98 -5.76 -6.51 4.53
CA ALA A 98 -5.62 -5.29 5.33
C ALA A 98 -6.66 -5.26 6.46
N PRO A 99 -6.31 -4.75 7.67
CA PRO A 99 -7.18 -4.79 8.85
C PRO A 99 -8.35 -3.79 8.79
N TYR A 100 -8.52 -3.04 7.70
CA TYR A 100 -9.50 -1.97 7.60
C TYR A 100 -10.95 -2.43 7.80
N HIS A 101 -11.34 -3.53 7.14
CA HIS A 101 -12.67 -4.11 7.32
C HIS A 101 -12.87 -4.69 8.73
N SER A 102 -11.83 -5.28 9.32
CA SER A 102 -11.90 -5.81 10.69
C SER A 102 -12.08 -4.70 11.72
N ILE A 103 -11.40 -3.57 11.53
CA ILE A 103 -11.54 -2.40 12.40
C ILE A 103 -12.92 -1.77 12.23
N GLU A 104 -13.42 -1.64 11.00
CA GLU A 104 -14.76 -1.13 10.73
C GLU A 104 -15.84 -2.00 11.41
N GLY A 105 -15.75 -3.33 11.28
CA GLY A 105 -16.65 -4.24 11.99
C GLY A 105 -16.56 -4.08 13.51
N PHE A 106 -15.35 -3.98 14.06
CA PHE A 106 -15.15 -3.78 15.51
C PHE A 106 -15.72 -2.44 16.01
N VAL A 107 -15.61 -1.37 15.21
CA VAL A 107 -16.22 -0.08 15.55
C VAL A 107 -17.74 -0.19 15.54
N ASN A 108 -18.33 -0.84 14.55
CA ASN A 108 -19.78 -1.07 14.50
C ASN A 108 -20.28 -1.89 15.70
N ASP A 109 -19.54 -2.93 16.09
CA ASP A 109 -19.86 -3.74 17.27
C ASP A 109 -19.82 -2.91 18.56
N ILE A 110 -18.85 -1.99 18.70
CA ILE A 110 -18.78 -1.05 19.83
C ILE A 110 -19.95 -0.06 19.80
N GLU A 111 -20.32 0.46 18.63
CA GLU A 111 -21.44 1.38 18.46
C GLU A 111 -22.77 0.72 18.88
N GLU A 112 -22.99 -0.54 18.49
CA GLU A 112 -24.15 -1.34 18.90
C GLU A 112 -24.14 -1.63 20.42
N PHE A 113 -22.96 -1.97 20.98
CA PHE A 113 -22.82 -2.30 22.40
C PHE A 113 -23.00 -1.09 23.33
N CYS A 114 -22.42 0.06 22.98
CA CYS A 114 -22.44 1.25 23.84
C CYS A 114 -23.76 2.03 23.72
N GLY A 115 -24.56 1.84 22.67
CA GLY A 115 -25.86 2.49 22.50
C GLY A 115 -25.78 4.02 22.58
N THR A 116 -24.75 4.63 22.00
CA THR A 116 -24.30 5.99 22.37
C THR A 116 -24.51 7.07 21.31
N ASN A 117 -24.97 8.21 21.84
CA ASN A 117 -25.15 9.54 21.26
C ASN A 117 -24.06 9.97 20.26
N ASP A 118 -24.50 10.73 19.24
CA ASP A 118 -23.77 11.19 18.05
C ASP A 118 -22.34 11.77 18.26
N GLU A 119 -22.00 12.21 19.48
CA GLU A 119 -20.70 12.79 19.83
C GLU A 119 -19.56 11.75 19.95
N GLN A 120 -19.83 10.51 20.39
CA GLN A 120 -18.79 9.47 20.51
C GLN A 120 -18.46 8.84 19.15
N THR A 121 -19.44 8.77 18.24
CA THR A 121 -19.32 8.30 16.87
C THR A 121 -18.36 9.17 16.05
N GLN A 122 -18.37 10.49 16.26
CA GLN A 122 -17.42 11.40 15.59
C GLN A 122 -15.97 11.19 16.05
N MET A 123 -15.75 10.94 17.34
CA MET A 123 -14.43 10.65 17.92
C MET A 123 -13.82 9.36 17.35
N LEU A 124 -14.63 8.30 17.19
CA LEU A 124 -14.19 7.03 16.59
C LEU A 124 -13.89 7.17 15.10
N LYS A 125 -14.71 7.92 14.36
CA LYS A 125 -14.46 8.24 12.93
C LYS A 125 -13.21 9.10 12.74
N VAL A 126 -12.94 10.05 13.64
CA VAL A 126 -11.69 10.83 13.63
C VAL A 126 -10.49 9.93 13.90
N THR A 127 -10.60 8.99 14.83
CA THR A 127 -9.52 8.01 15.09
C THR A 127 -9.30 7.09 13.87
N TYR A 128 -10.36 6.64 13.21
CA TYR A 128 -10.31 5.90 11.95
C TYR A 128 -9.59 6.68 10.84
N ALA A 129 -9.88 7.99 10.72
CA ALA A 129 -9.20 8.87 9.76
C ALA A 129 -7.75 9.21 10.12
N ILE A 130 -7.34 9.07 11.40
CA ILE A 130 -5.95 9.27 11.85
C ILE A 130 -5.11 8.00 11.66
N ILE A 131 -5.73 6.82 11.73
CA ILE A 131 -5.05 5.52 11.56
C ILE A 131 -4.80 5.21 10.06
N LEU A 132 -5.62 5.76 9.16
CA LEU A 132 -5.47 5.68 7.70
C LEU A 132 -4.51 6.74 7.16
#